data_AF-A0A3M1X8W9-F1
#
_entry.id   AF-A0A3M1X8W9-F1
#
_cell.length_a   1.000
_cell.length_b   1.000
_cell.length_c   1.000
_cell.angle_alpha   90.00
_cell.angle_beta   90.00
_cell.angle_gamma   90.00
#
_symmetry.space_group_name_H-M   'P 1'
#
loop_
_entity.id
_entity.type
_entity.pdbx_description
1 polymer ?
#
loop_
_entity_poly.entity_id
_entity_poly.type
_entity_poly.pdbx_seq_one_letter_code
_entity_poly.pdbx_strand_id
1 'polypeptide(L)'
;VKGWPILGSTLPFLDDPLQLLIDAYRTHGPVFKVKALTQTITMMAGLEANTFLAQHANELLSTAQTWGSFKKSLDAETLLVALDGEPHAGVRKAMARGYSPQMIGHRLPKVVDMTREILHSRLAEGLAVEGCL
;
A
#
# COMPACT_ATOMS: atom_id res chain seq x y z
N VAL A 1 19.80 8.49 5.47
CA VAL A 1 19.85 9.61 6.44
C VAL A 1 20.71 9.21 7.63
N LYS A 2 21.67 10.04 8.07
CA LYS A 2 22.47 9.78 9.28
C LYS A 2 21.58 9.94 10.52
N GLY A 3 21.33 8.86 11.23
CA GLY A 3 20.72 8.85 12.56
C GLY A 3 21.63 8.17 13.58
N TRP A 4 21.22 8.12 14.85
CA TRP A 4 22.04 7.62 15.96
C TRP A 4 22.57 6.19 15.70
N PRO A 5 23.77 5.81 16.19
CA PRO A 5 24.46 4.57 15.80
C PRO A 5 23.64 3.29 15.99
N ILE A 6 22.72 3.30 16.97
CA ILE A 6 21.86 2.16 17.31
C ILE A 6 20.40 2.40 16.89
N LEU A 7 19.92 3.65 16.95
CA LEU A 7 18.50 4.03 16.72
C LEU A 7 18.20 4.57 15.31
N GLY A 8 19.19 4.91 14.48
CA GLY A 8 18.98 5.37 13.10
C GLY A 8 17.99 6.54 12.96
N SER A 9 17.43 6.72 11.78
CA SER A 9 16.32 7.64 11.46
C SER A 9 14.96 7.16 12.01
N THR A 10 14.95 6.24 12.97
CA THR A 10 13.76 5.46 13.36
C THR A 10 12.77 6.23 14.24
N LEU A 11 13.25 7.17 15.05
CA LEU A 11 12.37 8.00 15.91
C LEU A 11 11.51 8.99 15.10
N PRO A 12 12.07 9.81 14.18
CA PRO A 12 11.25 10.69 13.34
C PRO A 12 10.40 9.95 12.31
N PHE A 13 10.72 8.69 11.96
CA PHE A 13 9.87 7.87 11.08
C PHE A 13 8.55 7.43 11.74
N LEU A 14 8.47 7.35 13.08
CA LEU A 14 7.26 6.92 13.79
C LEU A 14 6.27 8.07 14.06
N ASP A 15 6.76 9.30 14.15
CA ASP A 15 5.97 10.48 14.46
C ASP A 15 5.40 11.13 13.19
N ASP A 16 6.28 11.42 12.21
CA ASP A 16 5.88 11.92 10.89
C ASP A 16 6.75 11.29 9.78
N PRO A 17 6.37 10.09 9.30
CA PRO A 17 7.13 9.41 8.26
C PRO A 17 7.14 10.19 6.95
N LEU A 18 6.09 10.97 6.66
CA LEU A 18 6.00 11.70 5.40
C LEU A 18 6.99 12.86 5.37
N GLN A 19 7.03 13.65 6.45
CA GLN A 19 7.94 14.78 6.55
C GLN A 19 9.41 14.33 6.52
N LEU A 20 9.75 13.22 7.18
CA LEU A 20 11.09 12.63 7.08
C LEU A 20 11.48 12.30 5.63
N LEU A 21 10.58 11.68 4.86
CA LEU A 21 10.84 11.31 3.48
C LEU A 21 10.99 12.54 2.57
N ILE A 22 10.20 13.59 2.79
CA ILE A 22 10.30 14.87 2.07
C ILE A 22 11.66 15.53 2.35
N ASP A 23 12.08 15.61 3.60
CA ASP A 23 13.36 16.24 3.95
C ASP A 23 14.56 15.42 3.47
N ALA A 24 14.46 14.09 3.50
CA ALA A 24 15.46 13.21 2.93
C ALA A 24 15.57 13.39 1.41
N TYR A 25 14.44 13.53 0.70
CA TYR A 25 14.41 13.83 -0.73
C TYR A 25 15.06 15.19 -1.04
N ARG A 26 14.72 16.24 -0.27
CA ARG A 26 15.31 17.58 -0.46
C ARG A 26 16.81 17.61 -0.20
N THR A 27 17.28 16.81 0.75
CA THR A 27 18.69 16.80 1.17
C THR A 27 19.56 15.90 0.29
N HIS A 28 19.04 14.73 -0.11
CA HIS A 28 19.80 13.68 -0.79
C HIS A 28 19.42 13.47 -2.26
N GLY A 29 18.35 14.12 -2.72
CA GLY A 29 17.82 13.96 -4.06
C GLY A 29 16.87 12.76 -4.19
N PRO A 30 16.56 12.34 -5.43
CA PRO A 30 15.50 11.39 -5.73
C PRO A 30 15.78 9.94 -5.32
N VAL A 31 17.04 9.58 -5.04
CA VAL A 31 17.42 8.23 -4.62
C VAL A 31 18.19 8.30 -3.31
N PHE A 32 17.61 7.73 -2.26
CA PHE A 32 18.22 7.75 -0.93
C PHE A 32 17.85 6.51 -0.12
N LYS A 33 18.64 6.22 0.92
CA LYS A 33 18.38 5.11 1.85
C LYS A 33 17.82 5.61 3.16
N VAL A 34 16.79 4.93 3.64
CA VAL A 34 16.20 5.10 4.98
C VAL A 34 16.42 3.81 5.75
N LYS A 35 16.86 3.93 7.00
CA LYS A 35 16.90 2.81 7.94
C LYS A 35 15.64 2.89 8.80
N ALA A 36 14.80 1.87 8.69
CA ALA A 36 13.60 1.70 9.50
C ALA A 36 13.77 0.40 10.30
N LEU A 37 14.02 0.54 11.61
CA LEU A 37 14.31 -0.59 12.50
C LEU A 37 15.48 -1.45 11.98
N THR A 38 15.23 -2.73 11.70
CA THR A 38 16.21 -3.71 11.19
C THR A 38 16.33 -3.70 9.68
N GLN A 39 15.51 -2.92 8.96
CA GLN A 39 15.47 -2.89 7.51
C GLN A 39 16.08 -1.60 6.96
N THR A 40 16.78 -1.74 5.84
CA THR A 40 17.25 -0.61 5.04
C THR A 40 16.45 -0.59 3.75
N ILE A 41 15.73 0.50 3.53
CA ILE A 41 14.85 0.69 2.37
C ILE A 41 15.50 1.72 1.45
N THR A 42 15.62 1.36 0.18
CA THR A 42 16.04 2.30 -0.87
C THR A 42 14.79 2.98 -1.41
N MET A 43 14.70 4.30 -1.19
CA MET A 43 13.65 5.14 -1.72
C MET A 43 14.08 5.63 -3.11
N MET A 44 13.16 5.53 -4.07
CA MET A 44 13.29 6.11 -5.41
C MET A 44 12.04 6.94 -5.65
N ALA A 45 12.21 8.24 -5.81
CA ALA A 45 11.14 9.20 -5.99
C ALA A 45 11.28 9.91 -7.35
N GLY A 46 10.15 10.36 -7.89
CA GLY A 46 10.11 11.08 -9.16
C GLY A 46 9.57 10.24 -10.32
N LEU A 47 9.44 10.89 -11.48
CA LEU A 47 8.87 10.29 -12.69
C LEU A 47 9.76 9.17 -13.23
N GLU A 48 11.08 9.36 -13.15
CA GLU A 48 12.10 8.41 -13.57
C GLU A 48 11.99 7.10 -12.80
N ALA A 49 11.74 7.17 -11.49
CA ALA A 49 11.51 6.01 -10.64
C ALA A 49 10.23 5.25 -11.06
N ASN A 50 9.15 5.98 -11.37
CA ASN A 50 7.90 5.37 -11.85
C ASN A 50 8.10 4.68 -13.21
N THR A 51 8.82 5.33 -14.14
CA THR A 51 9.14 4.75 -15.45
C THR A 51 10.01 3.52 -15.30
N PHE A 52 11.05 3.56 -14.45
CA PHE A 52 11.90 2.42 -14.15
C PHE A 52 11.07 1.24 -13.62
N LEU A 53 10.18 1.48 -12.65
CA LEU A 53 9.29 0.44 -12.13
C LEU A 53 8.36 -0.11 -13.22
N ALA A 54 7.76 0.75 -14.04
CA ALA A 54 6.85 0.30 -15.09
C ALA A 54 7.54 -0.57 -16.16
N GLN A 55 8.81 -0.30 -16.46
CA GLN A 55 9.54 -0.98 -17.54
C GLN A 55 10.35 -2.18 -17.06
N HIS A 56 10.94 -2.13 -15.86
CA HIS A 56 11.96 -3.08 -15.43
C HIS A 56 11.64 -3.81 -14.12
N ALA A 57 10.55 -3.47 -13.41
CA ALA A 57 10.29 -4.06 -12.10
C ALA A 57 10.17 -5.59 -12.16
N ASN A 58 9.54 -6.15 -13.20
CA ASN A 58 9.36 -7.61 -13.31
C ASN A 58 10.68 -8.39 -13.46
N GLU A 59 11.74 -7.74 -13.95
CA GLU A 59 13.05 -8.37 -14.17
C GLU A 59 14.01 -8.12 -13.00
N LEU A 60 13.91 -6.95 -12.36
CA LEU A 60 14.90 -6.49 -11.39
C LEU A 60 14.41 -6.53 -9.94
N LEU A 61 13.09 -6.62 -9.71
CA LEU A 61 12.47 -6.54 -8.40
C LEU A 61 11.53 -7.72 -8.17
N SER A 62 11.35 -8.08 -6.90
CA SER A 62 10.42 -9.12 -6.48
C SER A 62 9.63 -8.67 -5.26
N THR A 63 8.35 -9.02 -5.24
CA THR A 63 7.42 -8.75 -4.14
C THR A 63 7.30 -9.93 -3.18
N ALA A 64 7.76 -11.12 -3.57
CA ALA A 64 7.60 -12.36 -2.82
C ALA A 64 8.26 -12.31 -1.43
N GLN A 65 9.45 -11.73 -1.31
CA GLN A 65 10.13 -11.61 -0.01
C GLN A 65 9.43 -10.61 0.92
N THR A 66 8.88 -9.54 0.36
CA THR A 66 8.21 -8.47 1.12
C THR A 66 6.84 -8.91 1.63
N TRP A 67 6.06 -9.63 0.82
CA TRP A 67 4.68 -10.00 1.14
C TRP A 67 4.48 -11.49 1.51
N GLY A 68 5.52 -12.32 1.40
CA GLY A 68 5.43 -13.75 1.64
C GLY A 68 5.06 -14.13 3.08
N SER A 69 5.58 -13.40 4.07
CA SER A 69 5.20 -13.59 5.48
C SER A 69 3.73 -13.23 5.71
N PHE A 70 3.25 -12.16 5.07
CA PHE A 70 1.87 -11.72 5.16
C PHE A 70 0.91 -12.73 4.50
N LYS A 71 1.25 -13.23 3.31
CA LYS A 71 0.53 -14.36 2.66
C LYS A 71 0.38 -15.54 3.63
N LYS A 72 1.48 -15.94 4.29
CA LYS A 72 1.48 -17.05 5.24
C LYS A 72 0.59 -16.77 6.46
N SER A 73 0.59 -15.54 6.99
CA SER A 73 -0.28 -15.18 8.12
C SER A 73 -1.77 -15.21 7.80
N LEU A 74 -2.13 -15.03 6.53
CA LEU A 74 -3.52 -15.11 6.06
C LEU A 74 -3.96 -16.53 5.71
N ASP A 75 -3.06 -17.52 5.82
CA ASP A 75 -3.28 -18.89 5.31
C ASP A 75 -3.77 -18.91 3.85
N ALA A 76 -3.31 -17.92 3.06
CA ALA A 76 -3.77 -17.72 1.70
C ALA A 76 -2.95 -18.58 0.73
N GLU A 77 -3.62 -19.43 -0.05
CA GLU A 77 -2.98 -20.18 -1.13
C GLU A 77 -2.34 -19.25 -2.16
N THR A 78 -3.04 -18.16 -2.49
CA THR A 78 -2.58 -17.13 -3.43
C THR A 78 -2.90 -15.74 -2.88
N LEU A 79 -1.91 -14.84 -2.94
CA LEU A 79 -2.06 -13.44 -2.59
C LEU A 79 -1.50 -12.60 -3.74
N LEU A 80 -2.37 -11.83 -4.43
CA LEU A 80 -2.00 -11.09 -5.65
C LEU A 80 -0.75 -10.23 -5.44
N VAL A 81 -0.67 -9.49 -4.33
CA VAL A 81 0.46 -8.57 -4.04
C VAL A 81 1.79 -9.26 -3.75
N ALA A 82 1.79 -10.59 -3.56
CA ALA A 82 2.98 -11.40 -3.34
C ALA A 82 3.42 -12.18 -4.59
N LEU A 83 2.74 -11.99 -5.73
CA LEU A 83 3.09 -12.61 -7.00
C LEU A 83 3.89 -11.63 -7.86
N ASP A 84 4.81 -12.17 -8.65
CA ASP A 84 5.58 -11.43 -9.64
C ASP A 84 5.28 -11.96 -11.05
N GLY A 85 5.56 -11.15 -12.09
CA GLY A 85 5.52 -11.56 -13.49
C GLY A 85 4.19 -12.15 -13.99
N GLU A 86 4.27 -13.24 -14.76
CA GLU A 86 3.11 -13.91 -15.38
C GLU A 86 2.03 -14.39 -14.38
N PRO A 87 2.39 -15.05 -13.25
CA PRO A 87 1.40 -15.37 -12.21
C PRO A 87 0.61 -14.15 -11.72
N HIS A 88 1.29 -13.02 -11.46
CA HIS A 88 0.63 -11.77 -11.08
C HIS A 88 -0.30 -11.26 -12.19
N ALA A 89 0.16 -11.24 -13.44
CA ALA A 89 -0.63 -10.80 -14.59
C ALA A 89 -1.90 -11.65 -14.79
N GLY A 90 -1.78 -12.98 -14.67
CA GLY A 90 -2.89 -13.92 -14.80
C GLY A 90 -3.95 -13.71 -13.72
N VAL A 91 -3.55 -13.67 -12.45
CA VAL A 91 -4.47 -13.45 -11.32
C VAL A 91 -5.11 -12.06 -11.40
N ARG A 92 -4.33 -11.02 -11.70
CA ARG A 92 -4.84 -9.65 -11.89
C ARG A 92 -5.90 -9.60 -12.99
N LYS A 93 -5.63 -10.23 -14.14
CA LYS A 93 -6.58 -10.30 -15.27
C LYS A 93 -7.86 -11.04 -14.90
N ALA A 94 -7.75 -12.15 -14.17
CA ALA A 94 -8.90 -12.89 -13.70
C ALA A 94 -9.78 -12.06 -12.76
N MET A 95 -9.16 -11.35 -11.81
CA MET A 95 -9.84 -10.47 -10.84
C MET A 95 -10.46 -9.22 -11.49
N ALA A 96 -9.78 -8.60 -12.46
CA ALA A 96 -10.21 -7.34 -13.09
C ALA A 96 -11.64 -7.38 -13.66
N ARG A 97 -12.10 -8.56 -14.10
CA ARG A 97 -13.48 -8.76 -14.59
C ARG A 97 -14.54 -8.40 -13.54
N GLY A 98 -14.27 -8.65 -12.26
CA GLY A 98 -15.16 -8.32 -11.15
C GLY A 98 -15.18 -6.83 -10.80
N TYR A 99 -14.24 -6.05 -11.33
CA TYR A 99 -14.07 -4.61 -11.12
C TYR A 99 -14.37 -3.79 -12.39
N SER A 100 -15.06 -4.38 -13.37
CA SER A 100 -15.46 -3.63 -14.57
C SER A 100 -16.45 -2.52 -14.22
N PRO A 101 -16.50 -1.42 -14.99
CA PRO A 101 -17.48 -0.35 -14.77
C PRO A 101 -18.93 -0.86 -14.72
N GLN A 102 -19.25 -1.85 -15.56
CA GLN A 102 -20.57 -2.49 -15.58
C GLN A 102 -20.86 -3.26 -14.29
N MET A 103 -19.88 -4.03 -13.77
CA MET A 103 -20.04 -4.75 -12.51
C MET A 103 -20.15 -3.80 -11.31
N ILE A 104 -19.39 -2.70 -11.31
CA ILE A 104 -19.47 -1.67 -10.28
C ILE A 104 -20.85 -1.00 -10.33
N GLY A 105 -21.29 -0.57 -11.52
CA GLY A 105 -22.60 0.06 -11.70
C GLY A 105 -23.75 -0.83 -11.24
N HIS A 106 -23.71 -2.14 -11.55
CA HIS A 106 -24.71 -3.09 -11.10
C HIS A 106 -24.75 -3.28 -9.57
N ARG A 107 -23.60 -3.14 -8.88
CA ARG A 107 -23.50 -3.31 -7.42
C ARG A 107 -23.75 -2.03 -6.63
N LEU A 108 -23.71 -0.87 -7.27
CA LEU A 108 -23.84 0.43 -6.60
C LEU A 108 -25.12 0.55 -5.75
N PRO A 109 -26.32 0.11 -6.20
CA PRO A 109 -27.52 0.15 -5.36
C PRO A 109 -27.35 -0.61 -4.04
N LYS A 110 -26.76 -1.81 -4.08
CA LYS A 110 -26.49 -2.61 -2.88
C LYS A 110 -25.56 -1.88 -1.91
N VAL A 111 -24.55 -1.17 -2.41
CA VAL A 111 -23.66 -0.37 -1.55
C VAL A 111 -24.45 0.77 -0.88
N VAL A 112 -25.28 1.48 -1.64
CA VAL A 112 -26.15 2.54 -1.10
C VAL A 112 -27.10 2.01 -0.03
N ASP A 113 -27.73 0.86 -0.26
CA ASP A 113 -28.65 0.24 0.68
C ASP A 113 -27.94 -0.16 1.98
N MET A 114 -26.80 -0.82 1.89
CA MET A 114 -25.99 -1.18 3.07
C MET A 114 -25.53 0.06 3.84
N THR A 115 -25.09 1.11 3.14
CA THR A 115 -24.71 2.37 3.79
C THR A 115 -25.90 3.00 4.51
N ARG A 116 -27.07 3.02 3.88
CA ARG A 116 -28.29 3.59 4.46
C ARG A 116 -28.74 2.79 5.68
N GLU A 117 -28.67 1.46 5.62
CA GLU A 117 -28.97 0.56 6.74
C GLU A 117 -28.04 0.82 7.94
N ILE A 118 -26.73 0.90 7.70
CA ILE A 118 -25.74 1.20 8.75
C ILE A 118 -25.99 2.59 9.35
N LEU A 119 -26.30 3.59 8.54
CA LEU A 119 -26.59 4.93 9.06
C LEU A 119 -27.87 4.94 9.91
N HIS A 120 -28.93 4.25 9.47
CA HIS A 120 -30.17 4.17 10.25
C HIS A 120 -29.98 3.43 11.57
N SER A 121 -29.24 2.33 11.60
CA SER A 121 -28.97 1.60 12.85
C SER A 121 -28.13 2.46 13.82
N ARG A 122 -27.07 3.12 13.34
CA ARG A 122 -26.21 3.99 14.15
C ARG A 122 -26.96 5.20 14.72
N LEU A 123 -27.83 5.82 13.92
CA LEU A 123 -28.65 6.94 14.36
C LEU A 123 -29.74 6.52 15.36
N ALA A 124 -30.33 5.33 15.18
CA ALA A 124 -31.31 4.76 16.12
C ALA A 124 -30.67 4.36 17.46
N GLU A 125 -29.40 3.97 17.45
CA GLU A 125 -28.59 3.65 18.64
C GLU A 125 -28.08 4.90 19.39
N GLY A 126 -28.38 6.11 18.93
CA GLY A 126 -28.05 7.36 19.61
C GLY A 126 -26.55 7.73 19.60
N LEU A 127 -25.74 7.10 18.76
CA LEU A 127 -24.32 7.43 18.61
C LEU A 127 -24.15 8.59 17.63
N ALA A 128 -23.65 9.73 18.14
CA ALA A 128 -23.12 10.79 17.31
C ALA A 128 -22.04 10.19 16.38
N VAL A 129 -22.17 10.45 15.08
CA VAL A 129 -21.16 10.09 14.09
C VAL A 129 -19.96 11.05 14.27
N GLU A 130 -19.24 10.90 15.38
CA GLU A 130 -17.93 11.53 15.54
C GLU A 130 -16.87 10.59 14.97
N GLY A 131 -16.12 11.09 13.98
CA GLY A 131 -14.86 10.49 13.55
C GLY A 131 -14.98 9.41 12.49
N CYS A 132 -15.32 9.80 11.26
CA CYS A 132 -14.90 9.02 10.08
C CYS A 132 -14.66 9.96 8.89
N LEU A 133 -13.73 10.91 9.07
CA LEU A 133 -12.91 11.53 8.03
C LEU A 133 -11.57 11.91 8.65
#